data_AF-A0A6I5RMD3-F1
#
_entry.id   AF-A0A6I5RMD3-F1
#
_cell.length_a   1.000
_cell.length_b   1.000
_cell.length_c   1.000
_cell.angle_alpha   90.00
_cell.angle_beta   90.00
_cell.angle_gamma   90.00
#
_symmetry.space_group_name_H-M   'P 1'
#
loop_
_entity.id
_entity.type
_entity.pdbx_description
1 polymer ?
#
loop_
_entity_poly.entity_id
_entity_poly.type
_entity_poly.pdbx_seq_one_letter_code
_entity_poly.pdbx_strand_id
1 'polypeptide(L)'
;MTLLVSSFVLLTACAGHIDSTSEATFSASMVGMSEDMDLEQKAAYDRALTVVREAYGLDRARMAKALDGKDAEDVLDLAADIREKQEKAALAQAEKDQAAHLEASKASLAQYTERCEALETKRLAEDPDSRGPSRFEAHVCASANRYERTVANLKEMTPEQYRDADKDTISSSSWTECRVCLRWRR
;
A
#
# COMPACT_ATOMS: atom_id res chain seq x y z
N MET A 1 -42.80 20.17 33.48
CA MET A 1 -42.04 21.43 33.49
C MET A 1 -40.64 21.16 32.96
N THR A 2 -40.24 21.91 31.92
CA THR A 2 -38.86 22.29 31.49
C THR A 2 -37.85 21.17 31.19
N LEU A 3 -37.62 20.82 29.92
CA LEU A 3 -36.71 21.45 28.92
C LEU A 3 -35.24 21.04 29.10
N LEU A 4 -34.68 20.36 28.09
CA LEU A 4 -33.45 20.81 27.43
C LEU A 4 -33.46 20.35 25.97
N VAL A 5 -33.63 21.35 25.11
CA VAL A 5 -33.63 21.31 23.66
C VAL A 5 -32.26 21.78 23.18
N SER A 6 -31.78 21.15 22.10
CA SER A 6 -30.87 21.67 21.08
C SER A 6 -29.37 21.77 21.37
N SER A 7 -28.60 21.09 20.51
CA SER A 7 -27.50 21.71 19.76
C SER A 7 -27.20 20.90 18.49
N PHE A 8 -28.13 20.92 17.52
CA PHE A 8 -27.79 20.60 16.12
C PHE A 8 -27.46 21.93 15.44
N VAL A 9 -26.17 22.20 15.30
CA VAL A 9 -25.67 23.35 14.54
C VAL A 9 -25.81 23.04 13.06
N LEU A 10 -26.63 23.85 12.40
CA LEU A 10 -26.80 23.97 10.96
C LEU A 10 -25.46 24.24 10.26
N LEU A 11 -25.09 23.35 9.33
CA LEU A 11 -24.27 23.71 8.17
C LEU A 11 -25.03 23.31 6.91
N THR A 12 -25.98 24.16 6.54
CA THR A 12 -26.56 24.22 5.21
C THR A 12 -25.66 25.07 4.32
N ALA A 13 -24.84 24.43 3.48
CA ALA A 13 -24.43 25.01 2.20
C ALA A 13 -23.94 23.90 1.27
N CYS A 14 -24.56 23.83 0.09
CA CYS A 14 -24.16 23.10 -1.12
C CYS A 14 -24.67 21.65 -1.29
N ALA A 15 -25.94 21.58 -1.71
CA ALA A 15 -26.44 20.78 -2.84
C ALA A 15 -26.21 19.25 -2.84
N GLY A 16 -27.15 18.58 -2.18
CA GLY A 16 -27.58 17.21 -2.45
C GLY A 16 -28.73 16.92 -1.48
N HIS A 17 -29.98 17.13 -1.90
CA HIS A 17 -31.16 16.89 -1.05
C HIS A 17 -31.22 15.41 -0.64
N ILE A 18 -30.70 15.09 0.53
CA ILE A 18 -31.03 13.88 1.27
C ILE A 18 -32.16 14.30 2.21
N ASP A 19 -33.35 13.76 2.01
CA ASP A 19 -34.53 14.12 2.78
C ASP A 19 -34.34 13.66 4.24
N SER A 20 -34.43 14.58 5.21
CA SER A 20 -34.11 14.29 6.63
C SER A 20 -34.95 13.14 7.21
N THR A 21 -36.16 12.95 6.66
CA THR A 21 -37.06 11.85 6.96
C THR A 21 -36.49 10.50 6.52
N SER A 22 -35.81 10.45 5.38
CA SER A 22 -35.18 9.24 4.84
C SER A 22 -33.87 8.88 5.53
N GLU A 23 -33.10 9.85 6.01
CA GLU A 23 -31.91 9.59 6.84
C GLU A 23 -32.30 9.06 8.24
N ALA A 24 -33.41 9.56 8.80
CA ALA A 24 -33.95 9.10 10.07
C ALA A 24 -34.55 7.69 9.99
N THR A 25 -35.32 7.37 8.93
CA THR A 25 -35.84 6.01 8.72
C THR A 25 -34.73 5.01 8.39
N PHE A 26 -33.72 5.41 7.61
CA PHE A 26 -32.54 4.59 7.37
C PHE A 26 -31.81 4.29 8.68
N SER A 27 -31.54 5.31 9.50
CA SER A 27 -30.90 5.13 10.80
C SER A 27 -31.73 4.27 11.75
N ALA A 28 -33.05 4.44 11.77
CA ALA A 28 -33.96 3.63 12.58
C ALA A 28 -34.04 2.17 12.11
N SER A 29 -34.02 1.93 10.80
CA SER A 29 -33.98 0.57 10.22
C SER A 29 -32.70 -0.15 10.59
N MET A 30 -31.56 0.55 10.52
CA MET A 30 -30.25 0.01 10.91
C MET A 30 -30.17 -0.32 12.40
N VAL A 31 -30.80 0.49 13.26
CA VAL A 31 -30.88 0.22 14.70
C VAL A 31 -31.81 -0.96 14.98
N GLY A 32 -32.99 -1.01 14.36
CA GLY A 32 -33.96 -2.10 14.53
C GLY A 32 -33.44 -3.45 14.06
N MET A 33 -32.71 -3.49 12.93
CA MET A 33 -32.02 -4.71 12.48
C MET A 33 -30.99 -5.21 13.50
N SER A 34 -30.42 -4.33 14.33
CA SER A 34 -29.42 -4.68 15.35
C SER A 34 -29.99 -5.12 16.70
N GLU A 35 -31.30 -4.97 16.92
CA GLU A 35 -31.96 -5.24 18.22
C GLU A 35 -32.39 -6.71 18.36
N ASP A 36 -32.68 -7.41 17.25
CA ASP A 36 -33.10 -8.82 17.24
C ASP A 36 -31.94 -9.82 17.02
N MET A 37 -30.70 -9.34 16.89
CA MET A 37 -29.51 -10.16 16.63
C MET A 37 -28.86 -10.66 17.92
N ASP A 38 -28.32 -11.88 17.89
CA ASP A 38 -27.42 -12.32 18.95
C ASP A 38 -26.12 -11.47 18.98
N LEU A 39 -25.41 -11.49 20.10
CA LEU A 39 -24.23 -10.64 20.31
C LEU A 39 -23.11 -10.87 19.26
N GLU A 40 -22.97 -12.10 18.74
CA GLU A 40 -21.92 -12.44 17.77
C GLU A 40 -22.29 -11.94 16.37
N GLN A 41 -23.55 -12.13 15.96
CA GLN A 41 -24.07 -11.64 14.69
C GLN A 41 -24.06 -10.11 14.66
N LYS A 42 -24.44 -9.44 15.77
CA LYS A 42 -24.37 -7.98 15.87
C LYS A 42 -22.94 -7.47 15.69
N ALA A 43 -21.97 -8.10 16.35
CA ALA A 43 -20.57 -7.72 16.21
C ALA A 43 -20.04 -7.95 14.78
N ALA A 44 -20.50 -8.99 14.08
CA ALA A 44 -20.15 -9.23 12.68
C ALA A 44 -20.73 -8.16 11.76
N TYR A 45 -21.99 -7.80 11.95
CA TYR A 45 -22.68 -6.74 11.21
C TYR A 45 -22.03 -5.36 11.42
N ASP A 46 -21.69 -5.00 12.66
CA ASP A 46 -20.99 -3.74 12.95
C ASP A 46 -19.61 -3.65 12.26
N ARG A 47 -18.87 -4.77 12.22
CA ARG A 47 -17.61 -4.87 11.47
C ARG A 47 -17.84 -4.73 9.97
N ALA A 48 -18.89 -5.35 9.42
CA ALA A 48 -19.25 -5.23 8.02
C ALA A 48 -19.61 -3.80 7.63
N LEU A 49 -20.38 -3.11 8.47
CA LEU A 49 -20.73 -1.70 8.24
C LEU A 49 -19.53 -0.77 8.26
N THR A 50 -18.55 -1.06 9.10
CA THR A 50 -17.30 -0.29 9.10
C THR A 50 -16.59 -0.39 7.74
N VAL A 51 -16.48 -1.60 7.19
CA VAL A 51 -15.89 -1.83 5.85
C VAL A 51 -16.66 -1.09 4.76
N VAL A 52 -17.99 -1.18 4.77
CA VAL A 52 -18.84 -0.48 3.80
C VAL A 52 -18.63 1.03 3.92
N ARG A 53 -18.66 1.58 5.14
CA ARG A 53 -18.44 3.02 5.38
C ARG A 53 -17.07 3.48 4.88
N GLU A 54 -16.02 2.71 5.13
CA GLU A 54 -14.67 3.03 4.67
C GLU A 54 -14.57 3.05 3.13
N ALA A 55 -15.23 2.11 2.46
CA ALA A 55 -15.19 2.01 1.00
C ALA A 55 -15.92 3.16 0.29
N TYR A 56 -17.00 3.68 0.86
CA TYR A 56 -17.75 4.81 0.29
C TYR A 56 -17.27 6.18 0.82
N GLY A 57 -16.55 6.20 1.95
CA GLY A 57 -15.98 7.42 2.54
C GLY A 57 -17.04 8.47 2.87
N LEU A 58 -16.91 9.65 2.27
CA LEU A 58 -17.86 10.76 2.47
C LEU A 58 -19.09 10.70 1.55
N ASP A 59 -19.14 9.79 0.57
CA ASP A 59 -20.27 9.66 -0.36
C ASP A 59 -21.43 8.88 0.29
N ARG A 60 -22.10 9.57 1.22
CA ARG A 60 -23.23 9.01 1.98
C ARG A 60 -24.41 8.63 1.10
N ALA A 61 -24.61 9.33 -0.03
CA ALA A 61 -25.72 9.05 -0.95
C ALA A 61 -25.54 7.70 -1.66
N ARG A 62 -24.32 7.41 -2.15
CA ARG A 62 -24.03 6.09 -2.74
C ARG A 62 -24.04 4.98 -1.71
N MET A 63 -23.56 5.25 -0.50
CA MET A 63 -23.60 4.29 0.61
C MET A 63 -25.05 3.95 0.98
N ALA A 64 -25.92 4.95 1.17
CA ALA A 64 -27.33 4.73 1.48
C ALA A 64 -28.02 3.92 0.38
N LYS A 65 -27.76 4.24 -0.89
CA LYS A 65 -28.28 3.47 -2.04
C LYS A 65 -27.76 2.02 -2.06
N ALA A 66 -26.52 1.78 -1.65
CA ALA A 66 -25.94 0.44 -1.62
C ALA A 66 -26.50 -0.41 -0.47
N LEU A 67 -26.95 0.22 0.62
CA LEU A 67 -27.52 -0.41 1.80
C LEU A 67 -29.06 -0.49 1.77
N ASP A 68 -29.71 0.23 0.85
CA ASP A 68 -31.17 0.26 0.74
C ASP A 68 -31.76 -1.14 0.48
N GLY A 69 -32.69 -1.54 1.34
CA GLY A 69 -33.37 -2.84 1.28
C GLY A 69 -32.52 -4.07 1.63
N LYS A 70 -31.27 -3.90 2.08
CA LYS A 70 -30.41 -5.01 2.49
C LYS A 70 -30.69 -5.47 3.92
N ASP A 71 -30.69 -6.78 4.14
CA ASP A 71 -30.68 -7.35 5.48
C ASP A 71 -29.25 -7.49 6.06
N ALA A 72 -29.12 -8.09 7.24
CA ALA A 72 -27.82 -8.22 7.90
C ALA A 72 -26.84 -9.14 7.14
N GLU A 73 -27.34 -10.18 6.48
CA GLU A 73 -26.55 -11.13 5.69
C GLU A 73 -26.09 -10.46 4.39
N ASP A 74 -26.98 -9.72 3.72
CA ASP A 74 -26.66 -8.91 2.55
C ASP A 74 -25.55 -7.87 2.80
N VAL A 75 -25.48 -7.32 4.02
CA VAL A 75 -24.43 -6.36 4.41
C VAL A 75 -23.10 -7.06 4.68
N LEU A 76 -23.12 -8.27 5.23
CA LEU A 76 -21.92 -9.10 5.40
C LEU A 76 -21.32 -9.47 4.04
N ASP A 77 -22.15 -9.89 3.10
CA ASP A 77 -21.74 -10.23 1.73
C ASP A 77 -21.19 -9.00 0.99
N LEU A 78 -21.87 -7.85 1.12
CA LEU A 78 -21.37 -6.59 0.54
C LEU A 78 -19.99 -6.21 1.10
N ALA A 79 -19.76 -6.39 2.41
CA ALA A 79 -18.46 -6.12 3.01
C ALA A 79 -17.38 -7.10 2.53
N ALA A 80 -17.73 -8.38 2.32
CA ALA A 80 -16.81 -9.37 1.75
C ALA A 80 -16.42 -9.00 0.31
N ASP A 81 -17.40 -8.66 -0.53
CA ASP A 81 -17.18 -8.19 -1.91
C ASP A 81 -16.27 -6.95 -1.97
N ILE A 82 -16.48 -6.01 -1.04
CA ILE A 82 -15.67 -4.80 -0.94
C ILE A 82 -14.22 -5.16 -0.58
N ARG A 83 -14.01 -6.03 0.40
CA ARG A 83 -12.66 -6.48 0.79
C ARG A 83 -11.96 -7.17 -0.36
N GLU A 84 -12.64 -8.07 -1.06
CA GLU A 84 -12.06 -8.77 -2.21
C GLU A 84 -11.65 -7.78 -3.32
N LYS A 85 -12.51 -6.80 -3.62
CA LYS A 85 -12.20 -5.76 -4.61
C LYS A 85 -11.03 -4.87 -4.16
N GLN A 86 -10.97 -4.51 -2.89
CA GLN A 86 -9.86 -3.73 -2.32
C GLN A 86 -8.55 -4.52 -2.36
N GLU A 87 -8.59 -5.81 -2.03
CA GLU A 87 -7.42 -6.69 -2.09
C GLU A 87 -6.91 -6.84 -3.52
N LYS A 88 -7.81 -7.12 -4.48
CA LYS A 88 -7.48 -7.16 -5.91
C LYS A 88 -6.87 -5.85 -6.39
N ALA A 89 -7.43 -4.72 -5.99
CA ALA A 89 -6.89 -3.40 -6.33
C ALA A 89 -5.51 -3.16 -5.70
N ALA A 90 -5.31 -3.55 -4.45
CA ALA A 90 -4.03 -3.43 -3.76
C ALA A 90 -2.96 -4.31 -4.40
N LEU A 91 -3.29 -5.53 -4.83
CA LEU A 91 -2.37 -6.41 -5.55
C LEU A 91 -2.02 -5.87 -6.92
N ALA A 92 -3.00 -5.37 -7.68
CA ALA A 92 -2.74 -4.73 -8.98
C ALA A 92 -1.85 -3.47 -8.84
N GLN A 93 -1.99 -2.73 -7.73
CA GLN A 93 -1.11 -1.61 -7.44
C GLN A 93 0.29 -2.08 -7.04
N ALA A 94 0.40 -3.12 -6.20
CA ALA A 94 1.67 -3.70 -5.80
C ALA A 94 2.46 -4.23 -7.01
N GLU A 95 1.80 -4.86 -7.99
CA GLU A 95 2.44 -5.31 -9.23
C GLU A 95 3.03 -4.14 -10.03
N LYS A 96 2.28 -3.05 -10.18
CA LYS A 96 2.76 -1.83 -10.85
C LYS A 96 3.94 -1.20 -10.12
N ASP A 97 3.84 -1.10 -8.79
CA ASP A 97 4.87 -0.50 -7.96
C ASP A 97 6.14 -1.37 -7.95
N GLN A 98 6.00 -2.69 -7.93
CA GLN A 98 7.11 -3.65 -8.05
C GLN A 98 7.82 -3.48 -9.39
N ALA A 99 7.06 -3.41 -10.49
CA ALA A 99 7.63 -3.20 -11.82
C ALA A 99 8.36 -1.84 -11.92
N ALA A 100 7.78 -0.77 -11.39
CA ALA A 100 8.41 0.54 -11.36
C ALA A 100 9.70 0.54 -10.51
N HIS A 101 9.68 -0.09 -9.34
CA HIS A 101 10.84 -0.22 -8.47
C HIS A 101 11.95 -1.06 -9.12
N LEU A 102 11.59 -2.11 -9.87
CA LEU A 102 12.53 -2.93 -10.61
C LEU A 102 13.24 -2.11 -11.70
N GLU A 103 12.50 -1.35 -12.50
CA GLU A 103 13.10 -0.51 -13.56
C GLU A 103 13.98 0.61 -12.98
N ALA A 104 13.52 1.27 -11.91
CA ALA A 104 14.33 2.27 -11.20
C ALA A 104 15.63 1.67 -10.61
N SER A 105 15.55 0.45 -10.08
CA SER A 105 16.71 -0.27 -9.53
C SER A 105 17.68 -0.71 -10.62
N LYS A 106 17.19 -1.15 -11.79
CA LYS A 106 18.04 -1.46 -12.96
C LYS A 106 18.76 -0.23 -13.47
N ALA A 107 18.07 0.90 -13.58
CA ALA A 107 18.68 2.17 -13.99
C ALA A 107 19.77 2.61 -13.00
N SER A 108 19.49 2.51 -11.70
CA SER A 108 20.47 2.80 -10.65
C SER A 108 21.67 1.85 -10.71
N LEU A 109 21.44 0.55 -10.89
CA LEU A 109 22.51 -0.44 -11.07
C LEU A 109 23.42 -0.08 -12.25
N ALA A 110 22.84 0.25 -13.41
CA ALA A 110 23.61 0.65 -14.58
C ALA A 110 24.46 1.89 -14.29
N GLN A 111 23.86 2.93 -13.71
CA GLN A 111 24.56 4.17 -13.34
C GLN A 111 25.73 3.93 -12.38
N TYR A 112 25.52 3.15 -11.31
CA TYR A 112 26.58 2.88 -10.33
C TYR A 112 27.65 1.94 -10.89
N THR A 113 27.29 1.02 -11.78
CA THR A 113 28.26 0.14 -12.47
C THR A 113 29.17 0.96 -13.39
N GLU A 114 28.59 1.81 -14.23
CA GLU A 114 29.35 2.72 -15.11
C GLU A 114 30.28 3.63 -14.29
N ARG A 115 29.75 4.19 -13.20
CA ARG A 115 30.54 5.04 -12.30
C ARG A 115 31.71 4.29 -11.66
N CYS A 116 31.52 3.03 -11.28
CA CYS A 116 32.61 2.19 -10.79
C CYS A 116 33.68 1.99 -11.86
N GLU A 117 33.29 1.57 -13.06
CA GLU A 117 34.24 1.32 -14.15
C GLU A 117 35.02 2.59 -14.54
N ALA A 118 34.37 3.76 -14.53
CA ALA A 118 35.01 5.03 -14.76
C ALA A 118 36.05 5.37 -13.67
N LEU A 119 35.72 5.11 -12.40
CA LEU A 119 36.65 5.31 -11.28
C LEU A 119 37.85 4.35 -11.35
N GLU A 120 37.61 3.07 -11.65
CA GLU A 120 38.68 2.08 -11.84
C GLU A 120 39.62 2.50 -12.98
N THR A 121 39.04 2.88 -14.11
CA THR A 121 39.80 3.32 -15.30
C THR A 121 40.63 4.55 -14.98
N LYS A 122 40.06 5.54 -14.28
CA LYS A 122 40.78 6.74 -13.86
C LYS A 122 41.94 6.40 -12.93
N ARG A 123 41.69 5.57 -11.92
CA ARG A 123 42.72 5.12 -10.97
C ARG A 123 43.88 4.43 -11.68
N LEU A 124 43.61 3.48 -12.58
CA LEU A 124 44.65 2.74 -13.30
C LEU A 124 45.39 3.59 -14.34
N ALA A 125 44.76 4.66 -14.85
CA ALA A 125 45.44 5.63 -15.71
C ALA A 125 46.39 6.54 -14.93
N GLU A 126 46.04 6.91 -13.69
CA GLU A 126 46.85 7.76 -12.82
C GLU A 126 47.96 6.97 -12.08
N ASP A 127 47.67 5.75 -11.66
CA ASP A 127 48.58 4.82 -10.97
C ASP A 127 48.34 3.38 -11.46
N PRO A 128 49.07 2.92 -12.50
CA PRO A 128 48.92 1.57 -13.05
C PRO A 128 49.23 0.44 -12.07
N ASP A 129 50.09 0.70 -11.06
CA ASP A 129 50.49 -0.27 -10.03
C ASP A 129 49.62 -0.16 -8.76
N SER A 130 48.52 0.60 -8.85
CA SER A 130 47.64 0.84 -7.73
C SER A 130 47.07 -0.45 -7.16
N ARG A 131 47.26 -0.66 -5.85
CA ARG A 131 46.93 -1.90 -5.13
C ARG A 131 45.43 -2.10 -4.86
N GLY A 132 44.55 -1.24 -5.36
CA GLY A 132 43.09 -1.39 -5.24
C GLY A 132 42.32 -0.08 -5.05
N PRO A 133 40.99 -0.15 -4.84
CA PRO A 133 40.14 1.01 -4.63
C PRO A 133 40.48 1.82 -3.39
N SER A 134 40.31 3.14 -3.50
CA SER A 134 40.13 4.03 -2.37
C SER A 134 38.83 3.73 -1.60
N ARG A 135 38.73 4.24 -0.36
CA ARG A 135 37.49 4.12 0.45
C ARG A 135 36.27 4.72 -0.24
N PHE A 136 36.46 5.81 -0.99
CA PHE A 136 35.39 6.46 -1.73
C PHE A 136 34.89 5.57 -2.87
N GLU A 137 35.80 5.01 -3.67
CA GLU A 137 35.45 4.11 -4.77
C GLU A 137 34.76 2.85 -4.25
N ALA A 138 35.29 2.25 -3.17
CA ALA A 138 34.67 1.11 -2.52
C ALA A 138 33.23 1.42 -2.04
N HIS A 139 32.99 2.62 -1.51
CA HIS A 139 31.64 3.04 -1.11
C HIS A 139 30.70 3.22 -2.29
N VAL A 140 31.15 3.87 -3.37
CA VAL A 140 30.35 4.03 -4.60
C VAL A 140 30.01 2.66 -5.20
N CYS A 141 30.94 1.72 -5.19
CA CYS A 141 30.71 0.37 -5.71
C CYS A 141 29.89 -0.51 -4.78
N ALA A 142 29.87 -0.24 -3.47
CA ALA A 142 28.91 -0.86 -2.56
C ALA A 142 27.45 -0.55 -2.95
N SER A 143 27.18 0.63 -3.53
CA SER A 143 25.85 0.98 -4.03
C SER A 143 25.45 0.14 -5.25
N ALA A 144 26.35 -0.11 -6.20
CA ALA A 144 26.09 -1.04 -7.31
C ALA A 144 25.68 -2.42 -6.79
N ASN A 145 26.39 -2.93 -5.79
CA ASN A 145 26.12 -4.22 -5.17
C ASN A 145 24.74 -4.28 -4.50
N ARG A 146 24.35 -3.18 -3.84
CA ARG A 146 23.03 -3.05 -3.22
C ARG A 146 21.94 -3.17 -4.29
N TYR A 147 22.06 -2.43 -5.40
CA TYR A 147 21.08 -2.47 -6.48
C TYR A 147 21.08 -3.80 -7.24
N GLU A 148 22.22 -4.48 -7.38
CA GLU A 148 22.29 -5.83 -7.96
C GLU A 148 21.41 -6.81 -7.17
N ARG A 149 21.52 -6.78 -5.83
CA ARG A 149 20.66 -7.58 -4.93
C ARG A 149 19.20 -7.16 -4.98
N THR A 150 18.92 -5.86 -4.95
CA THR A 150 17.55 -5.36 -5.06
C THR A 150 16.90 -5.83 -6.35
N VAL A 151 17.59 -5.75 -7.50
CA VAL A 151 17.07 -6.22 -8.79
C VAL A 151 16.83 -7.73 -8.79
N ALA A 152 17.72 -8.52 -8.19
CA ALA A 152 17.53 -9.97 -8.08
C ALA A 152 16.28 -10.29 -7.23
N ASN A 153 16.19 -9.70 -6.04
CA ASN A 153 15.09 -9.96 -5.12
C ASN A 153 13.75 -9.49 -5.71
N LEU A 154 13.69 -8.31 -6.32
CA LEU A 154 12.47 -7.79 -6.96
C LEU A 154 11.97 -8.67 -8.11
N LYS A 155 12.84 -9.42 -8.80
CA LYS A 155 12.43 -10.36 -9.87
C LYS A 155 11.83 -11.65 -9.34
N GLU A 156 12.24 -12.07 -8.15
CA GLU A 156 11.83 -13.34 -7.55
C GLU A 156 10.58 -13.18 -6.66
N MET A 157 10.33 -11.97 -6.15
CA MET A 157 9.18 -11.68 -5.30
C MET A 157 7.86 -11.73 -6.07
N THR A 158 6.81 -12.22 -5.43
CA THR A 158 5.42 -12.05 -5.91
C THR A 158 4.89 -10.65 -5.55
N PRO A 159 3.80 -10.17 -6.19
CA PRO A 159 3.16 -8.92 -5.80
C PRO A 159 2.69 -8.89 -4.34
N GLU A 160 2.23 -10.02 -3.79
CA GLU A 160 1.85 -10.15 -2.38
C GLU A 160 3.06 -9.95 -1.46
N GLN A 161 4.15 -10.66 -1.74
CA GLN A 161 5.40 -10.50 -1.00
C GLN A 161 5.94 -9.09 -1.11
N TYR A 162 5.83 -8.48 -2.31
CA TYR A 162 6.23 -7.11 -2.52
C TYR A 162 5.38 -6.15 -1.71
N ARG A 163 4.05 -6.27 -1.73
CA ARG A 163 3.11 -5.43 -0.97
C ARG A 163 3.50 -5.40 0.50
N ASP A 164 3.74 -6.57 1.08
CA ASP A 164 3.93 -6.76 2.52
C ASP A 164 5.38 -6.52 2.99
N ALA A 165 6.34 -6.43 2.07
CA ALA A 165 7.74 -6.21 2.41
C ALA A 165 8.05 -4.78 2.86
N ASP A 166 8.99 -4.64 3.80
CA ASP A 166 9.69 -3.37 4.04
C ASP A 166 10.64 -3.08 2.87
N LYS A 167 10.32 -2.03 2.11
CA LYS A 167 11.00 -1.67 0.87
C LYS A 167 12.47 -1.32 1.08
N ASP A 168 12.85 -0.84 2.27
CA ASP A 168 14.24 -0.50 2.59
C ASP A 168 15.12 -1.74 2.79
N THR A 169 14.50 -2.86 3.18
CA THR A 169 15.19 -4.12 3.48
C THR A 169 15.25 -5.08 2.29
N ILE A 170 14.62 -4.76 1.15
CA ILE A 170 14.62 -5.61 -0.05
C ILE A 170 16.05 -5.93 -0.54
N SER A 171 17.02 -5.06 -0.30
CA SER A 171 18.43 -5.31 -0.65
C SER A 171 19.17 -6.32 0.26
N SER A 172 18.55 -6.74 1.37
CA SER A 172 19.17 -7.52 2.45
C SER A 172 18.74 -8.99 2.54
N SER A 173 17.68 -9.39 1.82
CA SER A 173 17.01 -10.70 1.94
C SER A 173 17.73 -11.94 1.36
N SER A 174 19.07 -11.90 1.15
CA SER A 174 20.01 -12.99 0.75
C SER A 174 19.73 -13.74 -0.58
N TRP A 175 20.68 -14.08 -1.47
CA TRP A 175 21.62 -15.24 -1.41
C TRP A 175 22.71 -15.22 -2.52
N THR A 176 23.00 -14.08 -3.16
CA THR A 176 23.92 -14.07 -4.32
C THR A 176 25.25 -13.40 -4.00
N GLU A 177 26.36 -14.10 -4.27
CA GLU A 177 27.68 -13.49 -4.35
C GLU A 177 27.66 -12.41 -5.44
N CYS A 178 28.01 -11.20 -5.04
CA CYS A 178 27.93 -10.02 -5.86
C CYS A 178 29.12 -9.98 -6.85
N ARG A 179 28.84 -9.87 -8.15
CA ARG A 179 29.89 -9.98 -9.19
C ARG A 179 30.82 -8.77 -9.18
N VAL A 180 30.27 -7.59 -8.94
CA VAL A 180 31.06 -6.35 -8.84
C VAL A 180 31.99 -6.41 -7.61
N CYS A 181 31.55 -7.01 -6.50
CA CYS A 181 32.35 -7.24 -5.30
C CYS A 181 33.57 -8.14 -5.57
N LEU A 182 33.38 -9.19 -6.37
CA LEU A 182 34.45 -10.14 -6.69
C LEU A 182 35.53 -9.52 -7.58
N ARG A 183 35.16 -8.58 -8.46
CA ARG A 183 36.09 -7.82 -9.29
C ARG A 183 36.91 -6.81 -8.48
N TRP A 184 36.29 -6.10 -7.54
CA TRP A 184 36.92 -5.04 -6.75
C TRP A 184 37.63 -5.50 -5.46
N ARG A 185 37.55 -6.80 -5.13
CA ARG A 185 38.30 -7.42 -4.01
C ARG A 185 39.68 -7.96 -4.44
N ARG A 186 39.95 -8.08 -5.74
CA ARG A 186 41.25 -8.52 -6.29
C ARG A 186 42.09 -7.31 -6.66
#